data_AF-A0A8S3TW52-F1
#
_entry.id   AF-A0A8S3TW52-F1
#
_cell.length_a   1.000
_cell.length_b   1.000
_cell.length_c   1.000
_cell.angle_alpha   90.00
_cell.angle_beta   90.00
_cell.angle_gamma   90.00
#
_symmetry.space_group_name_H-M   'P 1'
#
loop_
_entity.id
_entity.type
_entity.pdbx_description
1 polymer ?
#
loop_
_entity_poly.entity_id
_entity_poly.type
_entity_poly.pdbx_seq_one_letter_code
_entity_poly.pdbx_strand_id
1 'polypeptide(L)'
;MNLLAKEKDMLELAERKILRQIQGLPNNTANMAVYTLVGAEPIAITLDKNVLTFFMNIVRNSGTIECEILRRQIAFSDLRGKDFINRVEKTLSKYNLKSSSYYIENPLNKIEWKRLVGIKIKEYWKNECHNEKMEKTSLKYIEIQNNPLNEAHNIWKSVKNNSKDVKAGEIKARISTQTYIFQAKRAKCT
;
A
#
# COMPACT_ATOMS: atom_id res chain seq x y z
N MET A 1 -9.42 14.25 -17.16
CA MET A 1 -9.68 13.19 -16.17
C MET A 1 -8.74 12.03 -16.50
N ASN A 2 -7.84 11.67 -15.59
CA ASN A 2 -6.64 10.87 -15.92
C ASN A 2 -7.00 9.37 -15.97
N LEU A 3 -7.08 8.75 -17.16
CA LEU A 3 -7.50 7.35 -17.34
C LEU A 3 -6.70 6.38 -16.44
N LEU A 4 -5.41 6.63 -16.27
CA LEU A 4 -4.49 5.85 -15.43
C LEU A 4 -4.88 5.84 -13.95
N ALA A 5 -5.48 6.92 -13.43
CA ALA A 5 -5.94 6.96 -12.04
C ALA A 5 -7.17 6.06 -11.85
N LYS A 6 -8.09 6.09 -12.81
CA LYS A 6 -9.30 5.27 -12.80
C LYS A 6 -8.98 3.77 -12.90
N GLU A 7 -8.03 3.40 -13.75
CA GLU A 7 -7.57 2.01 -13.88
C GLU A 7 -6.91 1.50 -12.60
N LYS A 8 -6.09 2.33 -11.96
CA LYS A 8 -5.49 2.02 -10.66
C LYS A 8 -6.56 1.77 -9.59
N ASP A 9 -7.56 2.64 -9.50
CA ASP A 9 -8.63 2.52 -8.51
C ASP A 9 -9.46 1.25 -8.73
N MET A 10 -9.70 0.87 -9.99
CA MET A 10 -10.37 -0.39 -10.35
C MET A 10 -9.57 -1.61 -9.92
N LEU A 11 -8.25 -1.61 -10.14
CA LEU A 11 -7.38 -2.71 -9.71
C LEU A 11 -7.38 -2.87 -8.19
N GLU A 12 -7.27 -1.77 -7.45
CA GLU A 12 -7.32 -1.84 -5.99
C GLU A 12 -8.70 -2.29 -5.47
N LEU A 13 -9.79 -1.86 -6.11
CA LEU A 13 -11.13 -2.33 -5.78
C LEU A 13 -11.26 -3.84 -5.99
N ALA A 14 -10.74 -4.36 -7.11
CA ALA A 14 -10.73 -5.79 -7.40
C ALA A 14 -9.91 -6.57 -6.38
N GLU A 15 -8.69 -6.11 -6.06
CA GLU A 15 -7.82 -6.71 -5.05
C GLU A 15 -8.53 -6.79 -3.69
N ARG A 16 -9.08 -5.67 -3.21
CA ARG A 16 -9.80 -5.63 -1.92
C ARG A 16 -11.00 -6.57 -1.91
N LYS A 17 -11.73 -6.67 -3.02
CA LYS A 17 -12.88 -7.58 -3.13
C LYS A 17 -12.44 -9.04 -2.98
N ILE A 18 -11.36 -9.44 -3.65
CA ILE A 18 -10.79 -10.79 -3.55
C ILE A 18 -10.30 -11.06 -2.13
N LEU A 19 -9.54 -10.14 -1.53
CA LEU A 19 -9.03 -10.29 -0.18
C LEU A 19 -10.13 -10.37 0.87
N ARG A 20 -11.24 -9.64 0.69
CA ARG A 20 -12.42 -9.77 1.56
C ARG A 20 -13.06 -11.14 1.44
N GLN A 21 -13.22 -11.66 0.22
CA GLN A 21 -13.81 -12.98 -0.01
C GLN A 21 -12.96 -14.09 0.64
N ILE A 22 -11.63 -14.03 0.47
CA ILE A 22 -10.70 -15.00 1.08
C ILE A 22 -10.82 -14.98 2.60
N GLN A 23 -11.01 -13.81 3.20
CA GLN A 23 -11.09 -13.63 4.65
C GLN A 23 -12.51 -13.76 5.22
N GLY A 24 -13.52 -13.94 4.36
CA GLY A 24 -14.93 -13.88 4.77
C GLY A 24 -15.35 -12.55 5.37
N LEU A 25 -14.72 -11.44 4.97
CA LEU A 25 -15.04 -10.10 5.47
C LEU A 25 -16.20 -9.46 4.69
N PRO A 26 -17.10 -8.71 5.35
CA PRO A 26 -18.14 -7.98 4.66
C PRO A 26 -17.62 -6.82 3.79
N ASN A 27 -18.45 -6.35 2.86
CA ASN A 27 -18.09 -5.27 1.93
C ASN A 27 -17.85 -3.92 2.64
N ASN A 28 -18.45 -3.69 3.80
CA ASN A 28 -18.32 -2.45 4.58
C ASN A 28 -17.14 -2.43 5.55
N THR A 29 -16.35 -3.52 5.66
CA THR A 29 -15.12 -3.51 6.47
C THR A 29 -14.17 -2.42 5.97
N ALA A 30 -13.44 -1.74 6.85
CA ALA A 30 -12.49 -0.71 6.45
C ALA A 30 -11.39 -1.28 5.52
N ASN A 31 -11.01 -0.54 4.47
CA ASN A 31 -10.05 -1.00 3.47
C ASN A 31 -8.71 -1.40 4.08
N MET A 32 -8.20 -0.62 5.05
CA MET A 32 -6.93 -0.94 5.71
C MET A 32 -6.98 -2.27 6.46
N ALA A 33 -8.11 -2.61 7.12
CA ALA A 33 -8.24 -3.90 7.80
C ALA A 33 -8.06 -5.10 6.85
N VAL A 34 -8.54 -4.97 5.60
CA VAL A 34 -8.45 -6.03 4.60
C VAL A 34 -6.97 -6.37 4.31
N TYR A 35 -6.12 -5.36 4.22
CA TYR A 35 -4.69 -5.51 3.99
C TYR A 35 -3.95 -5.96 5.26
N THR A 36 -4.19 -5.28 6.39
CA THR A 36 -3.49 -5.54 7.66
C THR A 36 -3.76 -6.94 8.21
N LEU A 37 -4.96 -7.48 8.00
CA LEU A 37 -5.29 -8.82 8.49
C LEU A 37 -4.47 -9.90 7.77
N VAL A 38 -4.30 -9.81 6.44
CA VAL A 38 -3.54 -10.81 5.66
C VAL A 38 -2.05 -10.47 5.58
N GLY A 39 -1.68 -9.22 5.89
CA GLY A 39 -0.34 -8.71 5.60
C GLY A 39 -0.13 -8.50 4.10
N ALA A 40 -1.21 -8.30 3.34
CA ALA A 40 -1.12 -8.09 1.89
C ALA A 40 -0.64 -6.67 1.59
N GLU A 41 0.25 -6.54 0.61
CA GLU A 41 0.73 -5.24 0.14
C GLU A 41 -0.22 -4.70 -0.95
N PRO A 42 -0.87 -3.53 -0.75
CA PRO A 42 -1.72 -2.94 -1.78
C PRO A 42 -1.02 -2.79 -3.14
N ILE A 43 -1.75 -3.03 -4.24
CA ILE A 43 -1.25 -2.86 -5.61
C ILE A 43 -0.62 -1.49 -5.84
N ALA A 44 -1.17 -0.42 -5.25
CA ALA A 44 -0.59 0.91 -5.30
C ALA A 44 0.89 0.95 -4.90
N ILE A 45 1.26 0.24 -3.84
CA ILE A 45 2.63 0.23 -3.35
C ILE A 45 3.53 -0.51 -4.32
N THR A 46 3.06 -1.60 -4.92
CA THR A 46 3.80 -2.33 -5.95
C THR A 46 4.05 -1.45 -7.16
N LEU A 47 3.05 -0.69 -7.62
CA LEU A 47 3.20 0.28 -8.71
C LEU A 47 4.20 1.38 -8.34
N ASP A 48 4.12 1.91 -7.13
CA ASP A 48 5.03 2.95 -6.65
C ASP A 48 6.47 2.44 -6.57
N LYS A 49 6.69 1.23 -6.05
CA LYS A 49 7.99 0.55 -6.02
C LYS A 49 8.56 0.34 -7.42
N ASN A 50 7.72 -0.04 -8.39
CA ASN A 50 8.14 -0.24 -9.77
C ASN A 50 8.58 1.08 -10.41
N VAL A 51 7.84 2.17 -10.19
CA VAL A 51 8.23 3.53 -10.64
C VAL A 51 9.58 3.93 -10.05
N LEU A 52 9.75 3.81 -8.73
CA LEU A 52 10.99 4.16 -8.04
C LEU A 52 12.17 3.27 -8.46
N THR A 53 11.92 1.99 -8.72
CA THR A 53 12.94 1.05 -9.19
C THR A 53 13.38 1.39 -10.61
N PHE A 54 12.42 1.66 -11.50
CA PHE A 54 12.70 2.05 -12.88
C PHE A 54 13.48 3.36 -12.94
N PHE A 55 13.05 4.37 -12.18
CA PHE A 55 13.78 5.64 -12.03
C PHE A 55 15.24 5.41 -11.59
N MET A 56 15.46 4.69 -10.48
CA MET A 56 16.81 4.51 -9.96
C MET A 56 17.70 3.63 -10.87
N ASN A 57 17.12 2.73 -11.66
CA ASN A 57 17.85 1.99 -12.69
C ASN A 57 18.41 2.92 -13.77
N ILE A 58 17.59 3.86 -14.27
CA ILE A 58 18.04 4.85 -15.25
C ILE A 58 19.14 5.73 -14.65
N VAL A 59 18.91 6.24 -13.45
CA VAL A 59 19.84 7.15 -12.76
C VAL A 59 21.21 6.53 -12.55
N ARG A 60 21.27 5.26 -12.13
CA ARG A 60 22.56 4.54 -11.96
C ARG A 60 23.30 4.31 -13.27
N ASN A 61 22.58 4.26 -14.39
CA ASN A 61 23.15 4.05 -15.73
C ASN A 61 23.45 5.41 -16.39
N SER A 62 24.31 6.20 -15.76
CA SER A 62 24.55 7.61 -16.11
C SER A 62 25.08 7.86 -17.53
N GLY A 63 25.67 6.85 -18.18
CA GLY A 63 26.16 6.92 -19.57
C GLY A 63 25.14 6.55 -20.64
N THR A 64 23.86 6.36 -20.28
CA THR A 64 22.81 5.98 -21.22
C THR A 64 22.00 7.18 -21.70
N ILE A 65 21.46 7.09 -22.92
CA ILE A 65 20.60 8.13 -23.52
C ILE A 65 19.37 8.37 -22.63
N GLU A 66 18.84 7.31 -22.02
CA GLU A 66 17.73 7.38 -21.08
C GLU A 66 18.04 8.28 -19.88
N CYS A 67 19.26 8.23 -19.35
CA CYS A 67 19.67 9.10 -18.24
C CYS A 67 19.85 10.55 -18.68
N GLU A 68 20.35 10.80 -19.89
CA GLU A 68 20.41 12.15 -20.46
C GLU A 68 19.02 12.75 -20.69
N ILE A 69 18.09 11.95 -21.23
CA ILE A 69 16.68 12.34 -21.40
C ILE A 69 16.07 12.66 -20.04
N LEU A 70 16.30 11.82 -19.02
CA LEU A 70 15.80 12.01 -17.67
C LEU A 70 16.33 13.32 -17.06
N ARG A 71 17.63 13.60 -17.18
CA ARG A 71 18.27 14.84 -16.73
C ARG A 71 17.65 16.07 -17.40
N ARG A 72 17.45 16.02 -18.72
CA ARG A 72 16.76 17.09 -19.46
C ARG A 72 15.32 17.25 -18.98
N GLN A 73 14.57 16.16 -18.83
CA GLN A 73 13.18 16.22 -18.35
C GLN A 73 13.05 16.84 -16.96
N ILE A 74 14.04 16.65 -16.08
CA ILE A 74 14.06 17.28 -14.76
C ILE A 74 14.42 18.77 -14.86
N ALA A 75 15.42 19.13 -15.66
CA ALA A 75 15.86 20.51 -15.84
C ALA A 75 14.78 21.43 -16.45
N PHE A 76 13.95 20.92 -17.36
CA PHE A 76 12.93 21.70 -18.08
C PHE A 76 11.54 21.63 -17.43
N SER A 77 11.42 21.49 -16.10
CA SER A 77 10.21 21.09 -15.34
C SER A 77 8.90 21.89 -15.60
N ASP A 78 8.92 22.99 -16.36
CA ASP A 78 7.74 23.82 -16.68
C ASP A 78 6.90 23.42 -17.91
N LEU A 79 7.33 22.48 -18.76
CA LEU A 79 6.66 22.22 -20.04
C LEU A 79 5.82 20.93 -20.02
N ARG A 80 4.50 21.10 -19.79
CA ARG A 80 3.26 20.33 -20.14
C ARG A 80 3.28 18.86 -20.64
N GLY A 81 4.36 18.08 -20.46
CA GLY A 81 4.48 16.72 -21.02
C GLY A 81 5.31 15.76 -20.16
N LYS A 82 5.09 15.72 -18.84
CA LYS A 82 5.96 15.02 -17.88
C LYS A 82 5.27 13.94 -17.06
N ASP A 83 4.51 13.05 -17.69
CA ASP A 83 3.79 12.01 -16.95
C ASP A 83 4.71 11.14 -16.08
N PHE A 84 5.91 10.80 -16.58
CA PHE A 84 6.85 9.96 -15.83
C PHE A 84 7.55 10.72 -14.68
N ILE A 85 8.23 11.83 -14.95
CA ILE A 85 8.93 12.60 -13.89
C ILE A 85 7.94 13.11 -12.84
N ASN A 86 6.77 13.61 -13.24
CA ASN A 86 5.76 14.03 -12.27
C ASN A 86 5.28 12.86 -11.41
N ARG A 87 5.18 11.66 -11.99
CA ARG A 87 4.84 10.45 -11.23
C ARG A 87 5.96 10.07 -10.27
N VAL A 88 7.23 10.16 -10.68
CA VAL A 88 8.39 9.94 -9.80
C VAL A 88 8.36 10.94 -8.64
N GLU A 89 8.25 12.24 -8.91
CA GLU A 89 8.22 13.27 -7.86
C GLU A 89 7.03 13.13 -6.91
N LYS A 90 5.84 12.83 -7.42
CA LYS A 90 4.67 12.53 -6.58
C LYS A 90 4.92 11.33 -5.68
N THR A 91 5.54 10.26 -6.20
CA THR A 91 5.86 9.07 -5.42
C THR A 91 6.97 9.35 -4.39
N LEU A 92 8.01 10.10 -4.75
CA LEU A 92 9.07 10.51 -3.83
C LEU A 92 8.49 11.35 -2.68
N SER A 93 7.67 12.36 -3.01
CA SER A 93 6.99 13.21 -2.04
C SER A 93 6.05 12.42 -1.12
N LYS A 94 5.25 11.50 -1.68
CA LYS A 94 4.34 10.63 -0.91
C LYS A 94 5.06 9.86 0.21
N TYR A 95 6.27 9.37 -0.06
CA TYR A 95 7.06 8.61 0.92
C TYR A 95 8.12 9.44 1.64
N ASN A 96 8.05 10.78 1.54
CA ASN A 96 9.01 11.71 2.14
C ASN A 96 10.48 11.36 1.78
N LEU A 97 10.70 11.03 0.51
CA LEU A 97 12.02 10.84 -0.09
C LEU A 97 12.51 12.18 -0.66
N LYS A 98 13.82 12.27 -0.91
CA LYS A 98 14.41 13.47 -1.55
C LYS A 98 13.93 13.59 -3.01
N SER A 99 14.05 14.78 -3.59
CA SER A 99 13.65 15.03 -4.99
C SER A 99 14.45 14.20 -5.99
N SER A 100 13.93 14.07 -7.21
CA SER A 100 14.62 13.33 -8.28
C SER A 100 15.98 13.95 -8.62
N SER A 101 16.10 15.28 -8.58
CA SER A 101 17.36 15.99 -8.80
C SER A 101 18.46 15.54 -7.83
N TYR A 102 18.13 15.40 -6.55
CA TYR A 102 19.09 14.95 -5.54
C TYR A 102 19.67 13.57 -5.88
N TYR A 103 18.81 12.63 -6.29
CA TYR A 103 19.24 11.25 -6.58
C TYR A 103 19.99 11.15 -7.90
N ILE A 104 19.79 12.06 -8.85
CA ILE A 104 20.60 12.14 -10.07
C ILE A 104 22.03 12.55 -9.77
N GLU A 105 22.21 13.54 -8.91
CA GLU A 105 23.53 14.02 -8.49
C GLU A 105 24.21 13.02 -7.56
N ASN A 106 23.42 12.34 -6.72
CA ASN A 106 23.89 11.42 -5.68
C ASN A 106 23.22 10.04 -5.82
N PRO A 107 23.58 9.25 -6.84
CA PRO A 107 22.95 7.97 -7.10
C PRO A 107 23.27 6.95 -6.00
N LEU A 108 22.23 6.38 -5.40
CA LEU A 108 22.38 5.31 -4.42
C LEU A 108 22.59 3.96 -5.11
N ASN A 109 23.36 3.07 -4.47
CA ASN A 109 23.50 1.71 -4.96
C ASN A 109 22.16 0.94 -4.83
N LYS A 110 22.05 -0.20 -5.52
CA LYS A 110 20.80 -0.97 -5.59
C LYS A 110 20.30 -1.43 -4.22
N ILE A 111 21.21 -1.82 -3.34
CA ILE A 111 20.89 -2.37 -2.02
C ILE A 111 20.41 -1.25 -1.09
N GLU A 112 21.14 -0.14 -1.03
CA GLU A 112 20.78 1.05 -0.26
C GLU A 112 19.45 1.63 -0.70
N TRP A 113 19.22 1.73 -2.00
CA TRP A 113 17.95 2.20 -2.54
C TRP A 113 16.78 1.31 -2.11
N LYS A 114 16.91 0.00 -2.28
CA LYS A 114 15.87 -0.97 -1.90
C LYS A 114 15.58 -0.89 -0.39
N ARG A 115 16.62 -0.75 0.43
CA ARG A 115 16.49 -0.59 1.88
C ARG A 115 15.78 0.72 2.25
N LEU A 116 16.20 1.84 1.67
CA LEU A 116 15.62 3.16 1.92
C LEU A 116 14.14 3.19 1.55
N VAL A 117 13.80 2.79 0.32
CA VAL A 117 12.42 2.74 -0.17
C VAL A 117 11.58 1.80 0.70
N GLY A 118 12.13 0.62 1.06
CA GLY A 118 11.45 -0.31 1.95
C GLY A 118 11.12 0.27 3.33
N ILE A 119 12.06 0.99 3.94
CA ILE A 119 11.85 1.67 5.23
C ILE A 119 10.80 2.77 5.09
N LYS A 120 10.92 3.64 4.08
CA LYS A 120 10.00 4.77 3.90
C LYS A 120 8.57 4.37 3.58
N ILE A 121 8.39 3.33 2.77
CA ILE A 121 7.06 2.76 2.50
C ILE A 121 6.47 2.17 3.79
N LYS A 122 7.27 1.44 4.58
CA LYS A 122 6.80 0.88 5.86
C LYS A 122 6.41 1.96 6.85
N GLU A 123 7.22 3.00 7.00
CA GLU A 123 6.93 4.16 7.86
C GLU A 123 5.62 4.84 7.44
N TYR A 124 5.47 5.15 6.15
CA TYR A 124 4.26 5.75 5.60
C TYR A 124 3.01 4.92 5.93
N TRP A 125 3.04 3.61 5.67
CA TRP A 125 1.89 2.75 5.92
C TRP A 125 1.62 2.49 7.39
N LYS A 126 2.63 2.46 8.23
CA LYS A 126 2.43 2.38 9.69
C LYS A 126 1.68 3.63 10.18
N ASN A 127 2.06 4.81 9.69
CA ASN A 127 1.39 6.06 10.03
C ASN A 127 -0.03 6.11 9.47
N GLU A 128 -0.21 5.72 8.20
CA GLU A 128 -1.53 5.64 7.57
C GLU A 128 -2.46 4.67 8.32
N CYS A 129 -1.91 3.52 8.73
CA CYS A 129 -2.65 2.55 9.55
C CYS A 129 -3.09 3.16 10.88
N HIS A 130 -2.21 3.93 11.53
CA HIS A 130 -2.52 4.57 12.80
C HIS A 130 -3.57 5.67 12.65
N ASN A 131 -3.45 6.53 11.63
CA ASN A 131 -4.38 7.61 11.34
C ASN A 131 -5.79 7.07 11.06
N GLU A 132 -5.92 6.12 10.15
CA GLU A 132 -7.23 5.52 9.84
C GLU A 132 -7.85 4.81 11.05
N LYS A 133 -7.04 4.18 11.93
CA LYS A 133 -7.56 3.55 13.17
C LYS A 133 -8.13 4.58 14.14
N MET A 134 -7.54 5.77 14.21
CA MET A 134 -8.06 6.88 15.02
C MET A 134 -9.36 7.43 14.44
N GLU A 135 -9.48 7.48 13.12
CA GLU A 135 -10.68 8.00 12.43
C GLU A 135 -11.85 7.00 12.41
N LYS A 136 -11.58 5.70 12.21
CA LYS A 136 -12.62 4.70 11.96
C LYS A 136 -12.86 3.81 13.17
N THR A 137 -14.03 3.94 13.77
CA THR A 137 -14.48 3.10 14.89
C THR A 137 -14.44 1.59 14.59
N SER A 138 -14.66 1.20 13.33
CA SER A 138 -14.58 -0.20 12.87
C SER A 138 -13.20 -0.86 13.03
N LEU A 139 -12.15 -0.06 13.24
CA LEU A 139 -10.76 -0.53 13.41
C LEU A 139 -10.32 -0.59 14.88
N LYS A 140 -11.19 -0.19 15.82
CA LYS A 140 -10.86 -0.05 17.24
C LYS A 140 -10.23 -1.31 17.85
N TYR A 141 -10.70 -2.49 17.45
CA TYR A 141 -10.25 -3.77 18.01
C TYR A 141 -9.18 -4.48 17.17
N ILE A 142 -8.71 -3.85 16.08
CA ILE A 142 -7.60 -4.39 15.30
C ILE A 142 -6.29 -3.94 15.95
N GLU A 143 -5.43 -4.89 16.26
CA GLU A 143 -4.07 -4.62 16.69
C GLU A 143 -3.23 -4.31 15.45
N ILE A 144 -2.64 -3.11 15.40
CA ILE A 144 -1.73 -2.76 14.31
C ILE A 144 -0.37 -3.38 14.67
N GLN A 145 0.00 -4.44 13.94
CA GLN A 145 1.31 -5.06 14.09
C GLN A 145 2.43 -4.11 13.66
N ASN A 146 3.66 -4.38 14.11
CA ASN A 146 4.84 -3.59 13.74
C ASN A 146 5.09 -3.55 12.22
N ASN A 147 4.72 -4.62 11.52
CA ASN A 147 4.84 -4.74 10.07
C ASN A 147 3.46 -5.13 9.49
N PRO A 148 2.51 -4.17 9.41
CA PRO A 148 1.13 -4.45 9.02
C PRO A 148 1.01 -4.88 7.55
N LEU A 149 2.07 -4.68 6.77
CA LEU A 149 2.26 -5.19 5.42
C LEU A 149 3.37 -6.24 5.47
N ASN A 150 3.23 -7.34 4.75
CA ASN A 150 4.10 -8.53 4.69
C ASN A 150 3.93 -9.58 5.80
N GLU A 151 3.25 -9.27 6.90
CA GLU A 151 2.97 -10.27 7.93
C GLU A 151 1.48 -10.43 8.17
N ALA A 152 1.03 -11.68 8.11
CA ALA A 152 -0.35 -11.99 8.47
C ALA A 152 -0.61 -11.66 9.94
N HIS A 153 -1.80 -11.15 10.20
CA HIS A 153 -2.26 -10.87 11.54
C HIS A 153 -2.33 -12.16 12.38
N ASN A 154 -2.16 -12.03 13.70
CA ASN A 154 -2.16 -13.16 14.63
C ASN A 154 -3.43 -14.04 14.50
N ILE A 155 -4.55 -13.43 14.09
CA ILE A 155 -5.81 -14.12 13.77
C ILE A 155 -5.55 -15.23 12.75
N TRP A 156 -4.92 -14.91 11.61
CA TRP A 156 -4.69 -15.86 10.53
C TRP A 156 -3.42 -16.71 10.75
N LYS A 157 -2.38 -16.18 11.43
CA LYS A 157 -1.19 -16.98 11.81
C LYS A 157 -1.54 -18.20 12.67
N SER A 158 -2.61 -18.11 13.47
CA SER A 158 -3.04 -19.20 14.37
C SER A 158 -3.92 -20.27 13.71
N VAL A 159 -4.32 -20.08 12.44
CA VAL A 159 -5.28 -20.95 11.74
C VAL A 159 -4.54 -22.11 11.07
N LYS A 160 -4.96 -23.35 11.35
CA LYS A 160 -4.50 -24.54 10.62
C LYS A 160 -5.36 -24.76 9.38
N ASN A 161 -4.85 -25.57 8.44
CA ASN A 161 -5.58 -25.94 7.22
C ASN A 161 -6.69 -26.97 7.50
N ASN A 162 -7.70 -26.58 8.27
CA ASN A 162 -8.91 -27.35 8.49
C ASN A 162 -10.14 -26.41 8.52
N SER A 163 -11.30 -26.93 8.11
CA SER A 163 -12.51 -26.11 7.94
C SER A 163 -12.97 -25.41 9.23
N LYS A 164 -12.77 -26.04 10.38
CA LYS A 164 -13.18 -25.50 11.68
C LYS A 164 -12.34 -24.29 12.09
N ASP A 165 -11.02 -24.38 11.94
CA ASP A 165 -10.09 -23.32 12.30
C ASP A 165 -10.22 -22.14 11.32
N VAL A 166 -10.45 -22.41 10.03
CA VAL A 166 -10.74 -21.37 9.03
C VAL A 166 -11.99 -20.58 9.39
N LYS A 167 -13.10 -21.26 9.73
CA LYS A 167 -14.34 -20.60 10.20
C LYS A 167 -14.12 -19.80 11.49
N ALA A 168 -13.34 -20.34 12.42
CA ALA A 168 -13.01 -19.64 13.66
C ALA A 168 -12.18 -18.37 13.40
N GLY A 169 -11.23 -18.43 12.47
CA GLY A 169 -10.44 -17.28 12.00
C GLY A 169 -11.31 -16.20 11.37
N GLU A 170 -12.22 -16.59 10.48
CA GLU A 170 -13.20 -15.69 9.85
C GLU A 170 -14.07 -14.98 10.88
N ILE A 171 -14.62 -15.71 11.85
CA ILE A 171 -15.44 -15.12 12.93
C ILE A 171 -14.61 -14.12 13.74
N LYS A 172 -13.37 -14.47 14.12
CA LYS A 172 -12.47 -13.56 14.84
C LYS A 172 -12.20 -12.28 14.02
N ALA A 173 -11.90 -12.41 12.73
CA ALA A 173 -11.68 -11.27 11.84
C ALA A 173 -12.92 -10.35 11.73
N ARG A 174 -14.13 -10.93 11.64
CA ARG A 174 -15.41 -10.18 11.63
C ARG A 174 -15.69 -9.45 12.95
N ILE A 175 -15.32 -10.05 14.08
CA ILE A 175 -15.46 -9.43 15.40
C ILE A 175 -14.46 -8.27 15.55
N SER A 176 -13.18 -8.49 15.20
CA SER A 176 -12.13 -7.47 15.30
C SER A 176 -12.39 -6.25 14.42
N THR A 177 -13.09 -6.42 13.30
CA THR A 177 -13.52 -5.35 12.40
C THR A 177 -14.85 -4.69 12.80
N GLN A 178 -15.39 -5.02 13.99
CA GLN A 178 -16.70 -4.62 14.53
C GLN A 178 -17.93 -5.00 13.67
N THR A 179 -17.74 -5.65 12.53
CA THR A 179 -18.83 -5.90 11.59
C THR A 179 -19.89 -6.83 12.17
N TYR A 180 -19.46 -7.84 12.94
CA TYR A 180 -20.37 -8.79 13.58
C TYR A 180 -21.25 -8.15 14.66
N ILE A 181 -20.71 -7.22 15.45
CA ILE A 181 -21.44 -6.56 16.54
C ILE A 181 -22.54 -5.67 15.98
N PHE A 182 -22.27 -4.93 14.89
CA PHE A 182 -23.28 -4.09 14.24
C PHE A 182 -24.39 -4.92 13.58
N GLN A 183 -24.06 -6.06 12.98
CA GLN A 183 -25.05 -6.98 12.39
C GLN A 183 -25.91 -7.64 13.46
N ALA A 184 -25.32 -8.13 14.56
CA ALA A 184 -26.05 -8.75 15.67
C ALA A 184 -26.96 -7.74 16.40
N LYS A 185 -26.55 -6.48 16.53
CA LYS A 185 -27.39 -5.41 17.08
C LYS A 185 -28.57 -5.07 16.17
N ARG A 186 -28.38 -5.06 14.85
CA ARG A 186 -29.48 -4.85 13.88
C ARG A 186 -30.52 -5.96 13.93
N ALA A 187 -30.10 -7.22 13.99
CA ALA A 187 -31.00 -8.38 14.01
C ALA A 187 -31.86 -8.48 15.29
N LYS A 188 -31.49 -7.79 16.38
CA LYS A 188 -32.29 -7.72 17.62
C LYS A 188 -33.30 -6.56 17.63
N CYS A 189 -33.22 -5.64 16.68
CA CYS A 189 -34.11 -4.48 16.56
C CYS A 189 -35.17 -4.65 15.45
N THR A 190 -35.31 -5.86 14.93
CA THR A 190 -36.34 -6.32 13.99
C THR A 190 -37.08 -7.46 14.65
#